data_AF-A0A7C5KYI2-F1
#
_entry.id   AF-A0A7C5KYI2-F1
#
_cell.length_a   1.000
_cell.length_b   1.000
_cell.length_c   1.000
_cell.angle_alpha   90.00
_cell.angle_beta   90.00
_cell.angle_gamma   90.00
#
_symmetry.space_group_name_H-M   'P 1'
#
loop_
_entity.id
_entity.type
_entity.pdbx_description
1 polymer ?
#
loop_
_entity_poly.entity_id
_entity_poly.type
_entity_poly.pdbx_seq_one_letter_code
_entity_poly.pdbx_strand_id
1 'polypeptide(L)'
;MWSGSVGGWWYWRCWPGCGPGAESVRRPALLIPCLISAWLAACSGGPVPAPIGDRTHAPARIPAQHRVQTGDTLYSIAFQYGRSVEELARWNGIRKPYTIYKGQIIRLVPPPRARRKAAAPPPVAASRPKTNPAARRGDPATAEKSSHQKKKPSPAADKKKPPARIRWAWPASGPLLRHFDADGSGRKGIDIGGKPGSPVRAAADGKVVYAGSGLGGYGRLIIIKHNKDFLSAYAHNRKLIAKEGQWVKKGELIARMGNSASDRTRLHFEIRKRGRPVDPLRYLPRR
;
A
#
# COMPACT_ATOMS: atom_id res chain seq x y z
N MET A 1 -56.20 -21.32 25.37
CA MET A 1 -56.46 -20.10 26.16
C MET A 1 -55.46 -19.04 25.69
N TRP A 2 -55.97 -17.87 25.25
CA TRP A 2 -55.28 -16.67 24.69
C TRP A 2 -54.71 -16.86 23.26
N SER A 3 -55.17 -16.25 22.14
CA SER A 3 -55.93 -15.03 21.79
C SER A 3 -55.34 -13.75 22.40
N GLY A 4 -54.94 -12.69 21.71
CA GLY A 4 -54.89 -12.29 20.30
C GLY A 4 -54.57 -10.77 20.22
N SER A 5 -54.06 -10.31 19.07
CA SER A 5 -54.31 -8.99 18.43
C SER A 5 -53.78 -7.64 18.99
N VAL A 6 -53.42 -6.76 18.01
CA VAL A 6 -53.36 -5.27 17.93
C VAL A 6 -52.46 -4.48 18.91
N GLY A 7 -51.84 -3.32 18.61
CA GLY A 7 -51.89 -2.34 17.52
C GLY A 7 -51.25 -1.00 17.99
N GLY A 8 -51.01 -0.04 17.07
CA GLY A 8 -50.77 1.40 17.33
C GLY A 8 -49.33 1.81 17.68
N TRP A 9 -48.51 2.42 16.79
CA TRP A 9 -48.57 3.79 16.25
C TRP A 9 -48.84 4.88 17.30
N TRP A 10 -47.78 5.56 17.74
CA TRP A 10 -47.88 6.81 18.50
C TRP A 10 -47.25 7.98 17.72
N TYR A 11 -48.08 9.02 17.70
CA TYR A 11 -48.10 10.29 17.00
C TYR A 11 -46.83 11.16 17.02
N TRP A 12 -46.68 11.85 15.88
CA TRP A 12 -46.06 13.17 15.74
C TRP A 12 -46.85 14.22 16.54
N ARG A 13 -46.12 15.14 17.19
CA ARG A 13 -46.71 16.34 17.79
C ARG A 13 -46.09 17.57 17.14
N CYS A 14 -46.87 18.19 16.25
CA CYS A 14 -46.64 19.53 15.72
C CYS A 14 -46.98 20.59 16.78
N TRP A 15 -46.33 21.76 16.69
CA TRP A 15 -46.74 22.98 17.37
C TRP A 15 -46.85 24.15 16.36
N PRO A 16 -47.80 25.11 16.52
CA PRO A 16 -48.33 25.93 15.44
C PRO A 16 -47.93 27.43 15.45
N GLY A 17 -48.21 28.11 14.32
CA GLY A 17 -48.65 29.53 14.22
C GLY A 17 -47.55 30.57 13.90
N CYS A 18 -47.53 31.21 12.72
CA CYS A 18 -48.29 32.41 12.26
C CYS A 18 -48.01 33.66 13.10
N GLY A 19 -47.65 34.86 12.60
CA GLY A 19 -47.69 35.46 11.26
C GLY A 19 -46.94 36.82 11.24
N PRO A 20 -47.16 37.70 10.22
CA PRO A 20 -46.22 38.74 9.78
C PRO A 20 -46.52 40.16 10.28
N GLY A 21 -45.53 41.06 10.20
CA GLY A 21 -45.73 42.49 10.47
C GLY A 21 -44.61 43.33 9.86
N ALA A 22 -44.89 43.93 8.70
CA ALA A 22 -44.10 45.00 8.12
C ALA A 22 -44.57 46.33 8.72
N GLU A 23 -43.66 47.18 9.17
CA GLU A 23 -43.97 48.61 9.28
C GLU A 23 -42.71 49.47 9.20
N SER A 24 -42.78 50.39 8.25
CA SER A 24 -41.82 51.42 7.90
C SER A 24 -42.02 52.64 8.79
N VAL A 25 -40.95 53.18 9.40
CA VAL A 25 -40.94 54.59 9.85
C VAL A 25 -39.58 55.23 9.53
N ARG A 26 -39.68 56.49 9.09
CA ARG A 26 -38.66 57.32 8.43
C ARG A 26 -37.82 58.11 9.45
N ARG A 27 -36.53 58.29 9.10
CA ARG A 27 -35.52 59.36 9.34
C ARG A 27 -35.91 60.63 10.15
N PRO A 28 -34.99 61.29 10.89
CA PRO A 28 -33.94 62.19 10.34
C PRO A 28 -32.54 62.04 11.01
N ALA A 29 -31.43 62.04 10.27
CA ALA A 29 -30.61 63.20 9.87
C ALA A 29 -30.00 63.98 11.07
N LEU A 30 -28.72 63.72 11.38
CA LEU A 30 -27.83 64.71 11.98
C LEU A 30 -26.41 64.52 11.46
N LEU A 31 -25.91 65.62 10.90
CA LEU A 31 -24.63 65.82 10.24
C LEU A 31 -23.53 66.03 11.28
N ILE A 32 -22.40 65.33 11.14
CA ILE A 32 -21.10 65.78 11.69
C ILE A 32 -20.04 65.52 10.61
N PRO A 33 -19.48 66.57 9.96
CA PRO A 33 -18.35 66.44 9.06
C PRO A 33 -17.05 66.72 9.84
N CYS A 34 -16.04 65.85 9.72
CA CYS A 34 -14.66 66.23 10.06
C CYS A 34 -13.66 65.37 9.25
N LEU A 35 -13.19 65.97 8.16
CA LEU A 35 -11.78 66.01 7.72
C LEU A 35 -10.88 64.85 8.16
N ILE A 36 -10.72 63.83 7.31
CA ILE A 36 -9.42 63.16 7.11
C ILE A 36 -9.25 62.90 5.61
N SER A 37 -8.55 63.81 4.96
CA SER A 37 -8.01 63.67 3.61
C SER A 37 -6.67 62.95 3.63
N ALA A 38 -6.47 62.17 2.56
CA ALA A 38 -5.21 61.73 1.98
C ALA A 38 -4.53 60.48 2.58
N TRP A 39 -4.41 59.48 1.71
CA TRP A 39 -3.23 58.69 1.36
C TRP A 39 -3.64 57.23 1.20
N LEU A 40 -3.94 56.83 -0.04
CA LEU A 40 -3.70 55.48 -0.57
C LEU A 40 -3.85 55.56 -2.10
N ALA A 41 -2.71 55.75 -2.77
CA ALA A 41 -2.57 55.50 -4.19
C ALA A 41 -2.82 54.00 -4.43
N ALA A 42 -4.03 53.66 -4.88
CA ALA A 42 -4.36 52.32 -5.33
C ALA A 42 -3.71 52.10 -6.71
N CYS A 43 -2.62 51.34 -6.74
CA CYS A 43 -2.06 50.82 -7.98
C CYS A 43 -3.06 49.83 -8.59
N SER A 44 -3.65 50.19 -9.73
CA SER A 44 -4.50 49.33 -10.57
C SER A 44 -3.63 48.29 -11.30
N GLY A 45 -3.19 47.26 -10.58
CA GLY A 45 -2.64 46.05 -11.17
C GLY A 45 -3.77 45.15 -11.67
N GLY A 46 -4.06 45.18 -12.97
CA GLY A 46 -4.99 44.23 -13.59
C GLY A 46 -4.55 42.78 -13.36
N PRO A 47 -5.48 41.80 -13.29
CA PRO A 47 -5.12 40.41 -13.06
C PRO A 47 -4.28 39.91 -14.24
N VAL A 48 -2.99 39.67 -13.98
CA VAL A 48 -2.13 38.94 -14.90
C VAL A 48 -2.75 37.56 -15.07
N PRO A 49 -3.12 37.13 -16.29
CA PRO A 49 -3.61 35.78 -16.49
C PRO A 49 -2.50 34.82 -16.05
N ALA A 50 -2.81 33.96 -15.08
CA ALA A 50 -1.89 32.94 -14.64
C ALA A 50 -1.47 32.13 -15.88
N PRO A 51 -0.17 31.89 -16.11
CA PRO A 51 0.26 31.07 -17.23
C PRO A 51 -0.43 29.71 -17.08
N ILE A 52 -1.28 29.37 -18.05
CA ILE A 52 -1.79 28.03 -18.23
C ILE A 52 -0.59 27.23 -18.71
N GLY A 53 0.24 26.81 -17.75
CA GLY A 53 1.30 25.87 -17.99
C GLY A 53 0.66 24.59 -18.48
N ASP A 54 0.80 24.33 -19.78
CA ASP A 54 0.55 23.03 -20.37
C ASP A 54 1.19 21.98 -19.47
N ARG A 55 0.36 21.19 -18.77
CA ARG A 55 0.81 20.08 -17.95
C ARG A 55 1.22 18.94 -18.87
N THR A 56 2.22 19.19 -19.70
CA THR A 56 3.09 18.13 -20.19
C THR A 56 3.67 17.48 -18.93
N HIS A 57 3.20 16.27 -18.65
CA HIS A 57 3.51 15.51 -17.45
C HIS A 57 5.00 15.16 -17.46
N ALA A 58 5.85 16.08 -17.01
CA ALA A 58 7.25 15.77 -16.75
C ALA A 58 7.26 14.59 -15.78
N PRO A 59 7.99 13.49 -16.08
CA PRO A 59 7.99 12.32 -15.22
C PRO A 59 8.42 12.76 -13.83
N ALA A 60 7.56 12.51 -12.84
CA ALA A 60 7.80 12.91 -11.46
C ALA A 60 9.22 12.49 -11.04
N ARG A 61 10.09 13.48 -10.79
CA ARG A 61 11.49 13.22 -10.41
C ARG A 61 11.48 12.39 -9.13
N ILE A 62 12.05 11.18 -9.19
CA ILE A 62 12.19 10.32 -8.02
C ILE A 62 13.12 11.04 -7.02
N PRO A 63 12.70 11.25 -5.76
CA PRO A 63 13.57 11.88 -4.78
C PRO A 63 14.81 11.01 -4.51
N ALA A 64 15.93 11.63 -4.12
CA ALA A 64 17.17 10.88 -3.86
C ALA A 64 17.05 9.93 -2.66
N GLN A 65 16.20 10.28 -1.69
CA GLN A 65 16.03 9.57 -0.43
C GLN A 65 14.57 9.65 0.05
N HIS A 66 14.19 8.74 0.94
CA HIS A 66 12.88 8.69 1.58
C HIS A 66 13.05 8.46 3.09
N ARG A 67 12.28 9.19 3.91
CA ARG A 67 12.24 9.00 5.36
C ARG A 67 11.12 8.03 5.72
N VAL A 68 11.48 6.88 6.27
CA VAL A 68 10.55 5.81 6.65
C VAL A 68 9.48 6.34 7.59
N GLN A 69 8.23 6.15 7.20
CA GLN A 69 7.04 6.52 7.97
C GLN A 69 6.45 5.31 8.69
N THR A 70 5.46 5.56 9.55
CA THR A 70 4.72 4.49 10.21
C THR A 70 3.96 3.66 9.17
N GLY A 71 4.13 2.34 9.20
CA GLY A 71 3.47 1.42 8.26
C GLY A 71 4.22 1.19 6.95
N ASP A 72 5.40 1.80 6.79
CA ASP A 72 6.28 1.48 5.68
C ASP A 72 6.99 0.14 5.87
N THR A 73 7.15 -0.54 4.74
CA THR A 73 8.04 -1.68 4.60
C THR A 73 9.04 -1.36 3.48
N LEU A 74 10.19 -2.04 3.46
CA LEU A 74 11.12 -1.86 2.33
C LEU A 74 10.44 -2.21 0.99
N TYR A 75 9.44 -3.11 1.03
CA TYR A 75 8.59 -3.44 -0.11
C TYR A 75 7.67 -2.30 -0.53
N SER A 76 6.98 -1.62 0.40
CA SER A 76 6.10 -0.49 0.06
C SER A 76 6.89 0.67 -0.54
N ILE A 77 8.05 0.99 0.03
CA ILE A 77 8.92 2.07 -0.45
C ILE A 77 9.45 1.73 -1.85
N ALA A 78 10.01 0.53 -2.03
CA ALA A 78 10.50 0.10 -3.34
C ALA A 78 9.37 0.10 -4.39
N PHE A 79 8.18 -0.36 -4.01
CA PHE A 79 6.99 -0.33 -4.86
C PHE A 79 6.60 1.11 -5.21
N GLN A 80 6.49 2.01 -4.25
CA GLN A 80 6.10 3.40 -4.51
C GLN A 80 7.01 4.09 -5.54
N TYR A 81 8.32 3.85 -5.46
CA TYR A 81 9.31 4.48 -6.33
C TYR A 81 9.76 3.62 -7.52
N GLY A 82 9.09 2.49 -7.79
CA GLY A 82 9.41 1.62 -8.94
C GLY A 82 10.82 1.02 -8.89
N ARG A 83 11.34 0.74 -7.69
CA ARG A 83 12.64 0.11 -7.45
C ARG A 83 12.48 -1.36 -7.10
N SER A 84 13.54 -2.15 -7.35
CA SER A 84 13.60 -3.49 -6.77
C SER A 84 13.99 -3.40 -5.30
N VAL A 85 13.40 -4.27 -4.48
CA VAL A 85 13.70 -4.33 -3.04
C VAL A 85 15.13 -4.76 -2.82
N GLU A 86 15.64 -5.67 -3.66
CA GLU A 86 17.00 -6.16 -3.60
C GLU A 86 18.04 -5.06 -3.92
N GLU A 87 17.81 -4.21 -4.92
CA GLU A 87 18.70 -3.07 -5.19
C GLU A 87 18.64 -2.04 -4.06
N LEU A 88 17.42 -1.73 -3.59
CA LEU A 88 17.22 -0.76 -2.54
C LEU A 88 17.90 -1.22 -1.24
N ALA A 89 17.73 -2.50 -0.88
CA ALA A 89 18.42 -3.12 0.24
C ALA A 89 19.94 -3.01 0.10
N ARG A 90 20.48 -3.30 -1.10
CA ARG A 90 21.92 -3.23 -1.37
C ARG A 90 22.48 -1.81 -1.24
N TRP A 91 21.79 -0.80 -1.74
CA TRP A 91 22.24 0.61 -1.63
C TRP A 91 22.24 1.13 -0.20
N ASN A 92 21.43 0.52 0.67
CA ASN A 92 21.24 0.93 2.06
C ASN A 92 21.88 -0.05 3.07
N GLY A 93 22.61 -1.07 2.61
CA GLY A 93 23.23 -2.07 3.48
C GLY A 93 22.24 -2.93 4.28
N ILE A 94 20.97 -2.98 3.86
CA ILE A 94 19.91 -3.68 4.58
C ILE A 94 19.96 -5.18 4.24
N ARG A 95 20.15 -6.02 5.24
CA ARG A 95 20.13 -7.48 5.08
C ARG A 95 18.71 -8.03 5.28
N LYS A 96 18.46 -9.23 4.75
CA LYS A 96 17.24 -9.99 5.09
C LYS A 96 17.18 -10.18 6.62
N PRO A 97 16.00 -10.01 7.25
CA PRO A 97 14.65 -9.99 6.67
C PRO A 97 14.14 -8.63 6.15
N TYR A 98 15.02 -7.66 5.88
CA TYR A 98 14.69 -6.31 5.40
C TYR A 98 14.01 -5.42 6.44
N THR A 99 14.43 -5.54 7.70
CA THR A 99 13.97 -4.70 8.79
C THR A 99 14.38 -3.24 8.56
N ILE A 100 13.41 -2.34 8.70
CA ILE A 100 13.60 -0.88 8.67
C ILE A 100 12.87 -0.26 9.87
N TYR A 101 13.30 0.92 10.28
CA TYR A 101 12.76 1.61 11.45
C TYR A 101 12.18 2.98 11.08
N LYS A 102 11.13 3.41 11.79
CA LYS A 102 10.54 4.74 11.62
C LYS A 102 11.63 5.82 11.75
N GLY A 103 11.62 6.78 10.82
CA GLY A 103 12.59 7.87 10.77
C GLY A 103 13.92 7.53 10.10
N GLN A 104 14.18 6.25 9.80
CA GLN A 104 15.34 5.83 9.01
C GLN A 104 15.28 6.47 7.62
N ILE A 105 16.44 6.85 7.08
CA ILE A 105 16.55 7.39 5.73
C ILE A 105 16.96 6.28 4.76
N ILE A 106 16.17 6.10 3.71
CA ILE A 106 16.36 5.11 2.66
C ILE A 106 16.74 5.82 1.37
N ARG A 107 17.95 5.56 0.89
CA ARG A 107 18.46 6.02 -0.41
C ARG A 107 17.75 5.31 -1.55
N LEU A 108 17.19 6.08 -2.49
CA LEU A 108 16.40 5.60 -3.64
C LEU A 108 17.17 5.62 -4.97
N VAL A 109 18.39 6.14 -4.97
CA VAL A 109 19.28 6.24 -6.13
C VAL A 109 20.58 5.46 -5.90
N PRO A 110 21.23 4.93 -6.96
CA PRO A 110 22.50 4.24 -6.81
C PRO A 110 23.53 5.12 -6.09
N PRO A 111 24.33 4.57 -5.15
CA PRO A 111 25.48 5.30 -4.65
C PRO A 111 26.42 5.64 -5.81
N PRO A 112 27.11 6.80 -5.76
CA PRO A 112 28.21 7.06 -6.69
C PRO A 112 29.11 5.83 -6.66
N ARG A 113 29.39 5.26 -7.84
CA ARG A 113 30.40 4.20 -7.91
C ARG A 113 31.70 4.84 -7.45
N ALA A 114 32.12 4.56 -6.22
CA ALA A 114 33.52 4.71 -5.88
C ALA A 114 34.24 3.89 -6.94
N ARG A 115 35.08 4.53 -7.76
CA ARG A 115 36.05 3.81 -8.59
C ARG A 115 36.76 2.90 -7.60
N ARG A 116 36.42 1.61 -7.59
CA ARG A 116 37.28 0.62 -6.95
C ARG A 116 38.57 0.73 -7.73
N LYS A 117 39.55 1.46 -7.19
CA LYS A 117 40.95 1.23 -7.50
C LYS A 117 41.08 -0.29 -7.39
N ALA A 118 41.43 -0.95 -8.49
CA ALA A 118 41.51 -2.39 -8.54
C ALA A 118 42.40 -2.82 -7.37
N ALA A 119 41.77 -3.31 -6.31
CA ALA A 119 42.50 -3.91 -5.20
C ALA A 119 43.03 -5.21 -5.77
N ALA A 120 44.36 -5.29 -5.85
CA ALA A 120 45.08 -6.51 -6.18
C ALA A 120 44.48 -7.68 -5.35
N PRO A 121 44.41 -8.89 -5.93
CA PRO A 121 43.90 -10.05 -5.20
C PRO A 121 44.69 -10.23 -3.89
N PRO A 122 44.01 -10.48 -2.76
CA PRO A 122 44.71 -10.80 -1.52
C PRO A 122 45.49 -12.11 -1.70
N PRO A 123 46.70 -12.23 -1.13
CA PRO A 123 47.45 -13.47 -1.17
C PRO A 123 46.67 -14.55 -0.41
N VAL A 124 46.55 -15.72 -1.05
CA VAL A 124 45.98 -16.95 -0.48
C VAL A 124 46.80 -17.37 0.74
N ALA A 125 46.31 -17.05 1.94
CA ALA A 125 46.83 -17.61 3.18
C ALA A 125 46.19 -18.99 3.43
N ALA A 126 47.05 -20.01 3.49
CA ALA A 126 46.73 -21.41 3.69
C ALA A 126 45.90 -21.65 4.96
N SER A 127 44.82 -22.41 4.82
CA SER A 127 44.01 -22.91 5.93
C SER A 127 44.68 -24.12 6.57
N ARG A 128 45.05 -24.03 7.85
CA ARG A 128 45.39 -25.19 8.69
C ARG A 128 44.13 -25.67 9.44
N PRO A 129 43.82 -26.97 9.46
CA PRO A 129 42.72 -27.51 10.24
C PRO A 129 43.13 -27.64 11.72
N LYS A 130 42.30 -27.14 12.64
CA LYS A 130 42.43 -27.42 14.07
C LYS A 130 41.41 -28.49 14.48
N THR A 131 41.97 -29.58 14.97
CA THR A 131 41.35 -30.80 15.47
C THR A 131 40.62 -30.55 16.78
N ASN A 132 39.47 -31.21 16.94
CA ASN A 132 38.61 -31.20 18.11
C ASN A 132 39.03 -32.36 19.05
N PRO A 133 39.14 -32.19 20.38
CA PRO A 133 39.19 -33.32 21.31
C PRO A 133 37.80 -33.61 21.89
N ALA A 134 37.39 -34.86 21.78
CA ALA A 134 36.25 -35.44 22.50
C ALA A 134 36.70 -36.03 23.84
N ALA A 135 35.72 -36.19 24.75
CA ALA A 135 35.62 -37.07 25.94
C ALA A 135 35.54 -36.34 27.29
N ARG A 136 34.75 -36.74 28.30
CA ARG A 136 33.75 -37.81 28.51
C ARG A 136 33.09 -37.58 29.91
N ARG A 137 31.77 -37.89 29.99
CA ARG A 137 31.00 -38.63 31.03
C ARG A 137 30.88 -38.16 32.50
N GLY A 138 29.66 -38.32 33.03
CA GLY A 138 29.30 -38.46 34.44
C GLY A 138 27.78 -38.37 34.67
N ASP A 139 27.11 -39.51 34.87
CA ASP A 139 25.66 -39.81 34.99
C ASP A 139 25.01 -39.38 36.36
N PRO A 140 23.84 -39.90 36.83
CA PRO A 140 22.44 -39.83 36.34
C PRO A 140 21.38 -39.42 37.43
N ALA A 141 20.08 -39.53 37.08
CA ALA A 141 18.87 -39.66 37.95
C ALA A 141 18.21 -38.34 38.42
N THR A 142 16.89 -38.14 38.52
CA THR A 142 15.68 -39.01 38.50
C THR A 142 14.50 -38.20 37.94
N ALA A 143 13.51 -38.91 37.40
CA ALA A 143 12.27 -38.41 36.83
C ALA A 143 11.35 -37.66 37.81
N GLU A 144 10.64 -36.65 37.29
CA GLU A 144 9.29 -36.37 37.75
C GLU A 144 8.37 -36.00 36.58
N LYS A 145 7.14 -36.48 36.74
CA LYS A 145 6.15 -36.80 35.72
C LYS A 145 5.09 -35.70 35.77
N SER A 146 4.86 -34.98 34.69
CA SER A 146 3.57 -34.32 34.50
C SER A 146 3.22 -34.18 33.03
N SER A 147 2.42 -35.12 32.57
CA SER A 147 1.55 -34.97 31.42
C SER A 147 0.52 -33.88 31.72
N HIS A 148 0.33 -32.92 30.83
CA HIS A 148 -1.00 -32.46 30.42
C HIS A 148 -0.92 -31.91 28.99
N GLN A 149 -1.12 -32.83 28.07
CA GLN A 149 -1.19 -32.64 26.64
C GLN A 149 -2.54 -32.00 26.29
N LYS A 150 -2.56 -30.68 26.00
CA LYS A 150 -3.65 -30.07 25.24
C LYS A 150 -3.13 -29.80 23.82
N LYS A 151 -3.40 -30.75 22.91
CA LYS A 151 -3.12 -30.64 21.48
C LYS A 151 -3.83 -29.40 20.91
N LYS A 152 -3.08 -28.31 20.74
CA LYS A 152 -3.40 -27.24 19.79
C LYS A 152 -2.52 -27.50 18.57
N PRO A 153 -3.06 -27.73 17.36
CA PRO A 153 -2.25 -27.83 16.18
C PRO A 153 -1.63 -26.46 15.90
N SER A 154 -0.39 -26.29 16.34
CA SER A 154 0.46 -25.18 15.89
C SER A 154 0.85 -25.50 14.45
N PRO A 155 0.49 -24.67 13.44
CA PRO A 155 0.98 -24.89 12.09
C PRO A 155 2.48 -24.63 12.13
N ALA A 156 3.26 -25.71 12.04
CA ALA A 156 4.68 -25.64 11.74
C ALA A 156 4.85 -24.68 10.55
N ALA A 157 5.63 -23.63 10.76
CA ALA A 157 6.00 -22.68 9.73
C ALA A 157 6.86 -23.42 8.69
N ASP A 158 6.20 -24.09 7.75
CA ASP A 158 6.85 -24.64 6.57
C ASP A 158 7.57 -23.49 5.88
N LYS A 159 8.89 -23.64 5.73
CA LYS A 159 9.73 -22.77 4.92
C LYS A 159 9.38 -22.99 3.43
N LYS A 160 8.16 -22.67 3.01
CA LYS A 160 7.70 -22.79 1.62
C LYS A 160 8.45 -21.76 0.79
N LYS A 161 9.48 -22.21 0.07
CA LYS A 161 10.16 -21.39 -0.93
C LYS A 161 9.20 -21.16 -2.10
N PRO A 162 9.10 -19.94 -2.65
CA PRO A 162 8.27 -19.71 -3.81
C PRO A 162 8.72 -20.56 -5.01
N PRO A 163 7.78 -21.05 -5.85
CA PRO A 163 8.08 -21.90 -6.99
C PRO A 163 8.93 -21.17 -8.05
N ALA A 164 9.78 -21.93 -8.76
CA ALA A 164 10.68 -21.39 -9.78
C ALA A 164 9.93 -20.86 -11.02
N ARG A 165 8.80 -21.45 -11.38
CA ARG A 165 7.88 -20.97 -12.42
C ARG A 165 6.55 -20.57 -11.77
N ILE A 166 6.07 -19.38 -12.09
CA ILE A 166 4.81 -18.86 -11.55
C ILE A 166 3.66 -19.27 -12.48
N ARG A 167 2.67 -19.96 -11.93
CA ARG A 167 1.42 -20.26 -12.62
C ARG A 167 0.40 -19.20 -12.25
N TRP A 168 0.19 -18.24 -13.14
CA TRP A 168 -0.75 -17.14 -12.91
C TRP A 168 -2.20 -17.56 -13.15
N ALA A 169 -3.11 -16.91 -12.44
CA ALA A 169 -4.55 -16.99 -12.60
C ALA A 169 -5.14 -15.59 -12.45
N TRP A 170 -6.33 -15.41 -13.01
CA TRP A 170 -7.05 -14.15 -12.86
C TRP A 170 -7.42 -13.88 -11.39
N PRO A 171 -7.15 -12.66 -10.88
CA PRO A 171 -7.36 -12.34 -9.47
C PRO A 171 -8.80 -11.97 -9.14
N ALA A 172 -9.62 -11.63 -10.14
CA ALA A 172 -11.03 -11.32 -9.99
C ALA A 172 -11.79 -11.68 -11.28
N SER A 173 -13.09 -11.97 -11.12
CA SER A 173 -14.01 -12.17 -12.24
C SER A 173 -14.68 -10.83 -12.60
N GLY A 174 -14.91 -10.61 -13.89
CA GLY A 174 -15.56 -9.40 -14.40
C GLY A 174 -14.87 -8.81 -15.64
N PRO A 175 -15.46 -7.76 -16.24
CA PRO A 175 -14.96 -7.16 -17.47
C PRO A 175 -13.63 -6.44 -17.22
N LEU A 176 -12.78 -6.44 -18.24
CA LEU A 176 -11.57 -5.62 -18.26
C LEU A 176 -11.99 -4.17 -18.56
N LEU A 177 -11.85 -3.29 -17.57
CA LEU A 177 -12.22 -1.87 -17.68
C LEU A 177 -11.07 -1.02 -18.21
N ARG A 178 -9.82 -1.45 -17.99
CA ARG A 178 -8.63 -0.71 -18.39
C ARG A 178 -7.46 -1.65 -18.66
N HIS A 179 -6.73 -1.36 -19.73
CA HIS A 179 -5.51 -2.04 -20.12
C HIS A 179 -4.27 -1.38 -19.49
N PHE A 180 -3.15 -2.10 -19.54
CA PHE A 180 -1.84 -1.57 -19.14
C PHE A 180 -1.30 -0.63 -20.22
N ASP A 181 -0.73 0.50 -19.80
CA ASP A 181 0.01 1.40 -20.71
C ASP A 181 1.44 1.60 -20.23
N ALA A 182 2.38 1.40 -21.16
CA ALA A 182 3.82 1.43 -20.89
C ALA A 182 4.41 2.85 -20.79
N ASP A 183 3.65 3.87 -21.22
CA ASP A 183 4.09 5.25 -21.39
C ASP A 183 4.31 6.03 -20.09
N GLY A 184 4.00 5.43 -18.93
CA GLY A 184 4.20 6.06 -17.63
C GLY A 184 3.09 7.03 -17.22
N SER A 185 1.96 7.08 -17.94
CA SER A 185 0.76 7.88 -17.67
C SER A 185 0.02 7.58 -16.34
N GLY A 186 0.63 6.78 -15.45
CA GLY A 186 0.04 6.31 -14.21
C GLY A 186 -0.68 4.96 -14.32
N ARG A 187 -0.76 4.38 -15.52
CA ARG A 187 -1.49 3.12 -15.81
C ARG A 187 -0.60 1.89 -15.65
N LYS A 188 -0.15 1.65 -14.41
CA LYS A 188 0.86 0.65 -14.03
C LYS A 188 0.34 -0.80 -13.96
N GLY A 189 -0.91 -1.03 -14.39
CA GLY A 189 -1.59 -2.33 -14.31
C GLY A 189 -2.89 -2.33 -15.11
N ILE A 190 -3.73 -3.34 -14.85
CA ILE A 190 -5.06 -3.47 -15.44
C ILE A 190 -6.15 -3.20 -14.42
N ASP A 191 -7.35 -2.84 -14.90
CA ASP A 191 -8.52 -2.72 -14.05
C ASP A 191 -9.59 -3.74 -14.39
N ILE A 192 -10.01 -4.49 -13.38
CA ILE A 192 -11.05 -5.50 -13.50
C ILE A 192 -12.29 -5.00 -12.77
N GLY A 193 -13.39 -4.87 -13.49
CA GLY A 193 -14.67 -4.45 -12.95
C GLY A 193 -15.30 -5.52 -12.08
N GLY A 194 -16.16 -5.12 -11.14
CA GLY A 194 -16.91 -6.03 -10.31
C GLY A 194 -17.88 -5.30 -9.39
N LYS A 195 -18.61 -6.06 -8.57
CA LYS A 195 -19.55 -5.51 -7.58
C LYS A 195 -18.84 -5.23 -6.25
N PRO A 196 -19.30 -4.26 -5.43
CA PRO A 196 -18.73 -4.02 -4.11
C PRO A 196 -18.73 -5.31 -3.27
N GLY A 197 -17.57 -5.69 -2.75
CA GLY A 197 -17.43 -6.92 -1.95
C GLY A 197 -17.11 -8.19 -2.73
N SER A 198 -17.02 -8.13 -4.06
CA SER A 198 -16.61 -9.27 -4.90
C SER A 198 -15.26 -9.86 -4.43
N PRO A 199 -15.06 -11.18 -4.53
CA PRO A 199 -13.83 -11.81 -4.06
C PRO A 199 -12.63 -11.37 -4.90
N VAL A 200 -11.56 -10.99 -4.22
CA VAL A 200 -10.23 -10.79 -4.82
C VAL A 200 -9.31 -11.90 -4.33
N ARG A 201 -8.76 -12.65 -5.28
CA ARG A 201 -7.97 -13.86 -5.03
C ARG A 201 -6.52 -13.66 -5.44
N ALA A 202 -5.62 -14.38 -4.77
CA ALA A 202 -4.20 -14.37 -5.12
C ALA A 202 -4.00 -14.94 -6.53
N ALA A 203 -3.37 -14.17 -7.41
CA ALA A 203 -3.10 -14.58 -8.79
C ALA A 203 -2.11 -15.74 -8.89
N ALA A 204 -1.26 -15.92 -7.87
CA ALA A 204 -0.31 -17.02 -7.76
C ALA A 204 0.12 -17.24 -6.31
N ASP A 205 0.84 -18.34 -6.04
CA ASP A 205 1.42 -18.64 -4.73
C ASP A 205 2.44 -17.58 -4.34
N GLY A 206 2.46 -17.19 -3.06
CA GLY A 206 3.45 -16.23 -2.59
C GLY A 206 3.29 -15.83 -1.14
N LYS A 207 4.12 -14.89 -0.71
CA LYS A 207 4.08 -14.29 0.63
C LYS A 207 3.57 -12.87 0.55
N VAL A 208 2.59 -12.52 1.37
CA VAL A 208 2.14 -11.13 1.53
C VAL A 208 3.26 -10.32 2.17
N VAL A 209 3.75 -9.32 1.45
CA VAL A 209 4.85 -8.44 1.90
C VAL A 209 4.39 -7.03 2.25
N TYR A 210 3.11 -6.74 2.00
CA TYR A 210 2.44 -5.52 2.41
C TYR A 210 0.93 -5.76 2.44
N ALA A 211 0.26 -5.27 3.49
CA ALA A 211 -1.20 -5.21 3.59
C ALA A 211 -1.61 -3.96 4.37
N GLY A 212 -2.13 -2.94 3.69
CA GLY A 212 -2.44 -1.66 4.34
C GLY A 212 -2.95 -0.58 3.37
N SER A 213 -2.95 0.67 3.83
CA SER A 213 -3.45 1.83 3.07
C SER A 213 -2.44 2.99 2.95
N GLY A 214 -1.19 2.76 3.35
CA GLY A 214 -0.15 3.78 3.42
C GLY A 214 0.41 4.21 2.06
N LEU A 215 0.12 3.49 0.97
CA LEU A 215 0.52 3.90 -0.37
C LEU A 215 -0.58 4.75 -1.02
N GLY A 216 -0.29 6.04 -1.20
CA GLY A 216 -1.17 6.98 -1.88
C GLY A 216 -1.59 6.51 -3.27
N GLY A 217 -2.86 6.73 -3.62
CA GLY A 217 -3.45 6.35 -4.91
C GLY A 217 -3.87 4.88 -5.05
N TYR A 218 -3.46 3.98 -4.15
CA TYR A 218 -3.84 2.55 -4.19
C TYR A 218 -5.01 2.20 -3.28
N GLY A 219 -5.35 3.07 -2.32
CA GLY A 219 -6.33 2.74 -1.28
C GLY A 219 -5.85 1.55 -0.44
N ARG A 220 -6.77 0.66 -0.07
CA ARG A 220 -6.40 -0.58 0.62
C ARG A 220 -5.75 -1.55 -0.38
N LEU A 221 -4.49 -1.87 -0.11
CA LEU A 221 -3.59 -2.58 -1.00
C LEU A 221 -3.01 -3.84 -0.34
N ILE A 222 -2.91 -4.91 -1.12
CA ILE A 222 -2.09 -6.08 -0.81
C ILE A 222 -0.98 -6.17 -1.85
N ILE A 223 0.25 -6.45 -1.41
CA ILE A 223 1.36 -6.80 -2.30
C ILE A 223 1.84 -8.21 -1.94
N ILE A 224 1.91 -9.10 -2.94
CA ILE A 224 2.37 -10.49 -2.79
C ILE A 224 3.71 -10.66 -3.52
N LYS A 225 4.72 -11.15 -2.81
CA LYS A 225 5.98 -11.63 -3.38
C LYS A 225 5.86 -13.07 -3.83
N HIS A 226 6.00 -13.28 -5.14
CA HIS A 226 5.90 -14.60 -5.75
C HIS A 226 7.25 -15.26 -5.95
N ASN A 227 8.33 -14.50 -6.14
CA ASN A 227 9.72 -14.99 -6.12
C ASN A 227 10.69 -13.80 -6.05
N LYS A 228 11.95 -13.96 -6.48
CA LYS A 228 12.95 -12.89 -6.51
C LYS A 228 12.65 -11.80 -7.53
N ASP A 229 11.96 -12.14 -8.61
CA ASP A 229 11.76 -11.26 -9.75
C ASP A 229 10.35 -10.67 -9.74
N PHE A 230 9.34 -11.37 -9.20
CA PHE A 230 7.94 -11.00 -9.38
C PHE A 230 7.21 -10.64 -8.08
N LEU A 231 6.48 -9.52 -8.17
CA LEU A 231 5.48 -9.05 -7.22
C LEU A 231 4.14 -8.90 -7.94
N SER A 232 3.04 -9.07 -7.22
CA SER A 232 1.72 -8.62 -7.66
C SER A 232 1.07 -7.69 -6.64
N ALA A 233 0.27 -6.75 -7.12
CA ALA A 233 -0.43 -5.76 -6.31
C ALA A 233 -1.93 -5.78 -6.58
N TYR A 234 -2.73 -5.66 -5.50
CA TYR A 234 -4.19 -5.74 -5.52
C TYR A 234 -4.73 -4.51 -4.79
N ALA A 235 -5.22 -3.50 -5.52
CA ALA A 235 -5.59 -2.20 -4.96
C ALA A 235 -7.11 -1.97 -4.92
N HIS A 236 -7.49 -0.81 -4.36
CA HIS A 236 -8.86 -0.31 -4.25
C HIS A 236 -9.81 -1.20 -3.44
N ASN A 237 -9.28 -2.09 -2.59
CA ASN A 237 -10.10 -3.02 -1.84
C ASN A 237 -10.94 -2.32 -0.77
N ARG A 238 -12.10 -2.90 -0.40
CA ARG A 238 -12.87 -2.45 0.76
C ARG A 238 -12.44 -3.15 2.05
N LYS A 239 -11.94 -4.38 1.96
CA LYS A 239 -11.52 -5.19 3.11
C LYS A 239 -10.32 -6.04 2.74
N LEU A 240 -9.29 -6.04 3.58
CA LEU A 240 -8.15 -6.94 3.49
C LEU A 240 -8.42 -8.15 4.37
N ILE A 241 -8.20 -9.35 3.83
CA ILE A 241 -8.38 -10.62 4.55
C ILE A 241 -7.01 -11.19 4.89
N ALA A 242 -6.10 -11.19 3.92
CA ALA A 242 -4.72 -11.60 4.15
C ALA A 242 -3.94 -10.52 4.91
N LYS A 243 -3.01 -10.95 5.76
CA LYS A 243 -2.17 -10.08 6.58
C LYS A 243 -0.73 -10.07 6.08
N GLU A 244 0.02 -9.03 6.40
CA GLU A 244 1.47 -9.01 6.14
C GLU A 244 2.15 -10.23 6.79
N GLY A 245 3.08 -10.85 6.06
CA GLY A 245 3.79 -12.04 6.48
C GLY A 245 3.11 -13.36 6.14
N GLN A 246 1.82 -13.35 5.81
CA GLN A 246 1.05 -14.56 5.49
C GLN A 246 1.50 -15.18 4.16
N TRP A 247 1.60 -16.52 4.12
CA TRP A 247 1.71 -17.27 2.87
C TRP A 247 0.32 -17.55 2.31
N VAL A 248 0.14 -17.31 1.01
CA VAL A 248 -1.12 -17.52 0.30
C VAL A 248 -0.90 -18.40 -0.92
N LYS A 249 -1.91 -19.22 -1.24
CA LYS A 249 -1.92 -20.05 -2.45
C LYS A 249 -2.67 -19.35 -3.58
N LYS A 250 -2.35 -19.70 -4.81
CA LYS A 250 -3.12 -19.30 -6.00
C LYS A 250 -4.61 -19.58 -5.81
N GLY A 251 -5.45 -18.59 -6.06
CA GLY A 251 -6.89 -18.68 -5.91
C GLY A 251 -7.40 -18.47 -4.48
N GLU A 252 -6.51 -18.35 -3.48
CA GLU A 252 -6.91 -18.05 -2.10
C GLU A 252 -7.54 -16.66 -2.01
N LEU A 253 -8.59 -16.53 -1.20
CA LEU A 253 -9.28 -15.26 -0.97
C LEU A 253 -8.42 -14.34 -0.10
N ILE A 254 -7.97 -13.22 -0.65
CA ILE A 254 -7.04 -12.30 0.03
C ILE A 254 -7.69 -10.95 0.39
N ALA A 255 -8.72 -10.54 -0.35
CA ALA A 255 -9.41 -9.28 -0.12
C ALA A 255 -10.83 -9.29 -0.68
N ARG A 256 -11.58 -8.24 -0.38
CA ARG A 256 -12.87 -7.93 -1.02
C ARG A 256 -12.75 -6.64 -1.81
N MET A 257 -13.18 -6.68 -3.06
CA MET A 257 -13.15 -5.56 -4.00
C MET A 257 -13.96 -4.38 -3.47
N GLY A 258 -13.51 -3.16 -3.76
CA GLY A 258 -14.19 -1.93 -3.41
C GLY A 258 -13.78 -0.80 -4.33
N ASN A 259 -13.83 0.42 -3.81
CA ASN A 259 -13.48 1.66 -4.48
C ASN A 259 -12.59 2.55 -3.59
N SER A 260 -11.77 1.98 -2.70
CA SER A 260 -10.91 2.83 -1.85
C SER A 260 -9.89 3.59 -2.70
N ALA A 261 -9.88 4.92 -2.59
CA ALA A 261 -9.10 5.80 -3.48
C ALA A 261 -9.38 5.58 -4.98
N SER A 262 -10.63 5.25 -5.32
CA SER A 262 -11.12 5.09 -6.70
C SER A 262 -12.54 5.66 -6.81
N ASP A 263 -12.89 6.16 -7.98
CA ASP A 263 -14.20 6.72 -8.34
C ASP A 263 -15.30 5.64 -8.42
N ARG A 264 -14.93 4.44 -8.89
CA ARG A 264 -15.84 3.29 -9.02
C ARG A 264 -15.27 2.02 -8.42
N THR A 265 -16.14 1.02 -8.22
CA THR A 265 -15.72 -0.30 -7.76
C THR A 265 -14.98 -1.05 -8.86
N ARG A 266 -13.72 -1.39 -8.58
CA ARG A 266 -12.82 -2.15 -9.45
C ARG A 266 -11.68 -2.73 -8.64
N LEU A 267 -11.03 -3.75 -9.18
CA LEU A 267 -9.69 -4.17 -8.75
C LEU A 267 -8.68 -3.55 -9.70
N HIS A 268 -7.75 -2.75 -9.16
CA HIS A 268 -6.51 -2.44 -9.86
C HIS A 268 -5.49 -3.55 -9.58
N PHE A 269 -5.02 -4.19 -10.63
CA PHE A 269 -4.09 -5.32 -10.55
C PHE A 269 -2.81 -5.03 -11.31
N GLU A 270 -1.68 -5.15 -10.62
CA GLU A 270 -0.36 -5.00 -11.24
C GLU A 270 0.47 -6.27 -11.11
N ILE A 271 1.32 -6.50 -12.10
CA ILE A 271 2.47 -7.40 -12.00
C ILE A 271 3.71 -6.55 -12.15
N ARG A 272 4.69 -6.75 -11.26
CA ARG A 272 5.98 -6.09 -11.34
C ARG A 272 7.11 -7.09 -11.45
N LYS A 273 8.00 -6.86 -12.41
CA LYS A 273 9.21 -7.63 -12.62
C LYS A 273 10.42 -6.77 -12.24
N ARG A 274 11.17 -7.16 -11.21
CA ARG A 274 12.33 -6.43 -10.67
C ARG A 274 12.00 -4.97 -10.37
N GLY A 275 10.84 -4.74 -9.73
CA GLY A 275 10.37 -3.41 -9.32
C GLY A 275 9.65 -2.60 -10.41
N ARG A 276 9.79 -2.96 -11.68
CA ARG A 276 9.12 -2.27 -12.79
C ARG A 276 7.76 -2.90 -13.11
N PRO A 277 6.72 -2.09 -13.36
CA PRO A 277 5.43 -2.62 -13.81
C PRO A 277 5.56 -3.22 -15.21
N VAL A 278 4.86 -4.32 -15.44
CA VAL A 278 4.78 -5.03 -16.71
C VAL A 278 3.33 -5.34 -17.02
N ASP A 279 2.98 -5.43 -18.30
CA ASP A 279 1.63 -5.78 -18.74
C ASP A 279 1.16 -7.12 -18.15
N PRO A 280 0.15 -7.12 -17.25
CA PRO A 280 -0.38 -8.35 -16.65
C PRO A 280 -0.99 -9.32 -17.67
N LEU A 281 -1.52 -8.84 -18.79
CA LEU A 281 -2.18 -9.69 -19.79
C LEU A 281 -1.20 -10.63 -20.50
N ARG A 282 0.10 -10.33 -20.47
CA ARG A 282 1.16 -11.23 -20.98
C ARG A 282 1.43 -12.43 -20.09
N TYR A 283 0.95 -12.41 -18.85
CA TYR A 283 1.19 -13.44 -17.85
C TYR A 283 -0.07 -14.21 -17.46
N LEU A 284 -1.22 -13.55 -17.50
CA LEU A 284 -2.51 -14.13 -17.20
C LEU A 284 -2.93 -15.12 -18.31
N PRO A 285 -3.66 -16.19 -17.98
CA PRO A 285 -4.21 -17.09 -18.99
C PRO A 285 -5.22 -16.34 -19.87
N ARG A 286 -5.33 -16.73 -21.14
CA ARG A 286 -6.37 -16.22 -22.04
C ARG A 286 -7.75 -16.52 -21.46
N ARG A 287 -8.67 -15.57 -21.64
CA ARG A 287 -10.09 -15.70 -21.29
C ARG A 287 -10.90 -15.98 -22.53
#